data_AF-A0A9X3EB65-F1
#
_entry.id   AF-A0A9X3EB65-F1
#
_cell.length_a   1.000
_cell.length_b   1.000
_cell.length_c   1.000
_cell.angle_alpha   90.00
_cell.angle_beta   90.00
_cell.angle_gamma   90.00
#
_symmetry.space_group_name_H-M   'P 1'
#
loop_
_entity.id
_entity.type
_entity.pdbx_description
1 polymer ?
#
loop_
_entity_poly.entity_id
_entity_poly.type
_entity_poly.pdbx_seq_one_letter_code
_entity_poly.pdbx_strand_id
1 'polypeptide(L)'
;MGLVKNNNKNTHVIPRGADIKPQKEFSVNDLEKKETVEQNHKFEYVPSVTSIKVDTKIRDMVNTLSLIGYGDNQKEVIENALNSVINNMSIESKRNFENQYQVLENKTINSIKKKLV
;
A
#
# COMPACT_ATOMS: atom_id res chain seq x y z
N MET A 1 24.32 70.88 -16.90
CA MET A 1 23.90 69.90 -15.87
C MET A 1 24.71 68.63 -16.08
N GLY A 2 25.68 68.38 -15.20
CA GLY A 2 26.72 67.37 -15.41
C GLY A 2 26.24 65.94 -15.20
N LEU A 3 26.80 65.02 -15.99
CA LEU A 3 26.56 63.58 -15.88
C LEU A 3 27.22 63.05 -14.59
N VAL A 4 26.42 62.40 -13.74
CA VAL A 4 26.89 61.69 -12.55
C VAL A 4 27.75 60.50 -13.01
N LYS A 5 29.07 60.60 -12.81
CA LYS A 5 29.99 59.48 -13.03
C LYS A 5 29.76 58.42 -11.95
N ASN A 6 29.26 57.25 -12.34
CA ASN A 6 29.24 56.10 -11.45
C ASN A 6 30.68 55.60 -11.24
N ASN A 7 31.18 55.75 -10.01
CA ASN A 7 32.55 55.40 -9.61
C ASN A 7 32.69 53.96 -9.08
N ASN A 8 31.76 53.04 -9.36
CA ASN A 8 31.95 51.62 -9.02
C ASN A 8 32.80 50.87 -10.06
N LYS A 9 34.07 51.29 -10.21
CA LYS A 9 35.12 50.50 -10.88
C LYS A 9 35.79 49.52 -9.91
N ASN A 10 35.02 48.77 -9.11
CA ASN A 10 35.53 47.68 -8.28
C ASN A 10 34.43 46.63 -8.07
N THR A 11 34.03 45.94 -9.14
CA THR A 11 33.34 44.66 -9.00
C THR A 11 34.36 43.66 -8.49
N HIS A 12 34.49 43.54 -7.17
CA HIS A 12 35.30 42.52 -6.52
C HIS A 12 34.71 41.15 -6.92
N VAL A 13 35.32 40.50 -7.91
CA VAL A 13 34.92 39.15 -8.33
C VAL A 13 35.32 38.21 -7.21
N ILE A 14 34.34 37.77 -6.42
CA ILE A 14 34.56 36.80 -5.34
C ILE A 14 35.02 35.49 -6.00
N PRO A 15 36.21 34.96 -5.68
CA PRO A 15 36.69 33.72 -6.27
C PRO A 15 35.83 32.55 -5.77
N ARG A 16 34.99 31.98 -6.65
CA ARG A 16 34.08 30.87 -6.32
C ARG A 16 34.76 29.50 -6.52
N GLY A 17 35.96 29.32 -5.98
CA GLY A 17 36.65 28.02 -5.99
C GLY A 17 36.78 27.37 -7.38
N ALA A 18 37.09 26.08 -7.41
CA ALA A 18 37.06 25.27 -8.63
C ALA A 18 35.66 24.68 -8.84
N ASP A 19 35.25 24.50 -10.09
CA ASP A 19 33.98 23.86 -10.44
C ASP A 19 33.89 22.46 -9.82
N ILE A 20 32.88 22.24 -8.99
CA ILE A 20 32.62 20.94 -8.36
C ILE A 20 31.92 20.05 -9.39
N LYS A 21 32.66 19.07 -9.93
CA LYS A 21 32.07 17.99 -10.72
C LYS A 21 31.76 16.79 -9.81
N PRO A 22 30.63 16.09 -10.04
CA PRO A 22 30.30 14.89 -9.27
C PRO A 22 31.37 13.82 -9.45
N GLN A 23 31.75 13.14 -8.36
CA GLN A 23 32.76 12.07 -8.41
C GLN A 23 32.27 10.80 -9.12
N LYS A 24 30.95 10.64 -9.30
CA LYS A 24 30.33 9.51 -9.99
C LYS A 24 29.14 9.98 -10.82
N GLU A 25 29.14 9.60 -12.08
CA GLU A 25 28.02 9.77 -13.00
C GLU A 25 27.35 8.40 -13.17
N PHE A 26 26.04 8.34 -13.00
CA PHE A 26 25.27 7.11 -13.19
C PHE A 26 24.94 6.95 -14.67
N SER A 27 25.30 5.83 -15.28
CA SER A 27 24.97 5.52 -16.67
C SER A 27 23.70 4.67 -16.75
N VAL A 28 22.97 4.75 -17.86
CA VAL A 28 21.80 3.89 -18.10
C VAL A 28 22.18 2.41 -18.02
N ASN A 29 23.42 2.06 -18.35
CA ASN A 29 23.93 0.68 -18.26
C ASN A 29 24.14 0.19 -16.80
N ASP A 30 24.14 1.09 -15.81
CA ASP A 30 24.19 0.71 -14.39
C ASP A 30 22.81 0.27 -13.85
N LEU A 31 21.73 0.48 -14.61
CA LEU A 31 20.41 -0.08 -14.30
C LEU A 31 20.35 -1.59 -14.54
N GLU A 32 21.11 -2.10 -15.51
CA GLU A 32 21.04 -3.51 -15.95
C GLU A 32 21.81 -4.46 -15.02
N LYS A 33 22.71 -3.95 -14.16
CA LYS A 33 23.57 -4.78 -13.30
C LYS A 33 22.96 -5.18 -11.95
N LYS A 34 21.68 -4.88 -11.70
CA LYS A 34 20.97 -5.34 -10.50
C LYS A 34 20.09 -6.56 -10.79
N GLU A 35 20.69 -7.60 -11.34
CA GLU A 35 20.08 -8.94 -11.38
C GLU A 35 20.85 -9.91 -10.47
N THR A 36 21.19 -9.48 -9.25
CA THR A 36 21.22 -10.45 -8.15
C THR A 36 19.77 -10.83 -7.90
N VAL A 37 19.41 -12.00 -8.41
CA VAL A 37 18.17 -12.74 -8.19
C VAL A 37 17.91 -12.84 -6.69
N GLU A 38 17.31 -11.82 -6.10
CA GLU A 38 16.48 -12.02 -4.91
C GLU A 38 15.39 -12.97 -5.39
N GLN A 39 15.45 -14.20 -4.90
CA GLN A 39 14.37 -15.16 -5.06
C GLN A 39 13.14 -14.50 -4.44
N ASN A 40 12.36 -13.82 -5.29
CA ASN A 40 11.04 -13.30 -4.98
C ASN A 40 10.17 -14.51 -4.70
N HIS A 41 10.28 -15.09 -3.51
CA HIS A 41 9.25 -15.93 -2.94
C HIS A 41 8.03 -15.03 -2.81
N LYS A 42 7.22 -15.02 -3.87
CA LYS A 42 5.89 -14.41 -3.88
C LYS A 42 5.14 -15.10 -2.76
N PHE A 43 5.05 -14.41 -1.63
CA PHE A 43 4.31 -14.90 -0.48
C PHE A 43 2.85 -14.94 -0.91
N GLU A 44 2.32 -16.14 -1.11
CA GLU A 44 0.90 -16.36 -1.34
C GLU A 44 0.18 -16.32 0.00
N TYR A 45 -0.72 -15.35 0.16
CA TYR A 45 -1.53 -15.25 1.36
C TYR A 45 -2.63 -16.30 1.33
N VAL A 46 -2.50 -17.33 2.17
CA VAL A 46 -3.56 -18.30 2.42
C VAL A 46 -4.29 -17.88 3.70
N PRO A 47 -5.57 -17.47 3.62
CA PRO A 47 -6.32 -17.05 4.80
C PRO A 47 -6.46 -18.22 5.79
N SER A 48 -6.08 -17.99 7.05
CA SER A 48 -6.27 -18.96 8.13
C SER A 48 -7.67 -18.85 8.73
N VAL A 49 -8.23 -19.98 9.19
CA VAL A 49 -9.49 -19.99 9.95
C VAL A 49 -9.34 -19.11 11.18
N THR A 50 -10.29 -18.19 11.36
CA THR A 50 -10.31 -17.25 12.48
C THR A 50 -11.68 -17.22 13.14
N SER A 51 -11.73 -16.83 14.42
CA SER A 51 -12.97 -16.66 15.16
C SER A 51 -13.29 -15.18 15.33
N ILE A 52 -14.58 -14.84 15.19
CA ILE A 52 -15.11 -13.50 15.40
C ILE A 52 -15.99 -13.55 16.64
N LYS A 53 -15.78 -12.63 17.60
CA LYS A 53 -16.67 -12.49 18.75
C LYS A 53 -17.93 -11.76 18.31
N VAL A 54 -19.06 -12.45 18.41
CA VAL A 54 -20.39 -11.93 18.07
C VAL A 54 -21.34 -12.10 19.25
N ASP A 55 -22.40 -11.30 19.29
CA ASP A 55 -23.46 -11.49 20.27
C ASP A 55 -24.35 -12.70 19.91
N THR A 56 -25.19 -13.11 20.88
CA THR A 56 -26.10 -14.25 20.70
C THR A 56 -27.12 -14.00 19.59
N LYS A 57 -27.54 -12.75 19.38
CA LYS A 57 -28.51 -12.38 18.35
C LYS A 57 -27.94 -12.63 16.96
N ILE A 58 -26.73 -12.18 16.67
CA ILE A 58 -26.06 -12.37 15.38
C ILE A 58 -25.84 -13.86 15.13
N ARG A 59 -25.37 -14.60 16.14
CA ARG A 59 -25.22 -16.06 16.04
C ARG A 59 -26.54 -16.73 15.67
N ASP A 60 -27.64 -16.36 16.33
CA ASP A 60 -28.95 -16.98 16.09
C ASP A 60 -29.51 -16.58 14.72
N MET A 61 -29.24 -15.36 14.24
CA MET A 61 -29.56 -14.94 12.87
C MET A 61 -28.80 -15.76 11.83
N VAL A 62 -27.49 -15.94 11.99
CA VAL A 62 -26.65 -16.74 11.07
C VAL A 62 -27.11 -18.19 11.05
N ASN A 63 -27.43 -18.75 12.23
CA ASN A 63 -27.98 -20.10 12.33
C ASN A 63 -29.32 -20.22 11.62
N THR A 64 -30.22 -19.26 11.81
CA THR A 64 -31.54 -19.26 11.16
C THR A 64 -31.38 -19.20 9.65
N LEU A 65 -30.53 -18.31 9.14
CA LEU A 65 -30.23 -18.18 7.71
C LEU A 65 -29.68 -19.49 7.11
N SER A 66 -28.84 -20.20 7.86
CA SER A 66 -28.35 -21.51 7.44
C SER A 66 -29.49 -22.56 7.43
N LEU A 67 -30.35 -22.57 8.46
CA LEU A 67 -31.49 -23.49 8.55
C LEU A 67 -32.52 -23.29 7.42
N ILE A 68 -32.73 -22.06 6.96
CA ILE A 68 -33.65 -21.77 5.86
C ILE A 68 -33.02 -21.96 4.46
N GLY A 69 -31.77 -22.41 4.38
CA GLY A 69 -31.10 -22.74 3.12
C GLY A 69 -30.45 -21.57 2.38
N TYR A 70 -30.19 -20.44 3.06
CA TYR A 70 -29.41 -19.34 2.48
C TYR A 70 -27.88 -19.59 2.48
N GLY A 71 -27.44 -20.71 3.06
CA GLY A 71 -26.09 -21.23 2.98
C GLY A 71 -25.97 -22.56 3.74
N ASP A 72 -25.16 -23.47 3.23
CA ASP A 72 -24.98 -24.83 3.77
C ASP A 72 -24.31 -24.82 5.14
N ASN A 73 -23.58 -23.74 5.45
CA ASN A 73 -22.90 -23.54 6.72
C ASN A 73 -22.87 -22.06 7.12
N GLN A 74 -22.55 -21.79 8.40
CA GLN A 74 -22.46 -20.44 8.94
C GLN A 74 -21.47 -19.53 8.18
N LYS A 75 -20.34 -20.10 7.70
CA LYS A 75 -19.33 -19.34 6.94
C LYS A 75 -19.92 -18.87 5.61
N GLU A 76 -20.59 -19.74 4.89
CA GLU A 76 -21.19 -19.43 3.60
C GLU A 76 -22.31 -18.40 3.74
N VAL A 77 -23.14 -18.51 4.77
CA VAL A 77 -24.15 -17.48 5.08
C VAL A 77 -23.51 -16.10 5.26
N ILE A 78 -22.39 -16.04 6.01
CA ILE A 78 -21.66 -14.79 6.23
C ILE A 78 -21.02 -14.30 4.92
N GLU A 79 -20.41 -15.18 4.13
CA GLU A 79 -19.81 -14.84 2.83
C GLU A 79 -20.87 -14.27 1.87
N ASN A 80 -22.03 -14.92 1.77
CA ASN A 80 -23.14 -14.45 0.93
C ASN A 80 -23.68 -13.09 1.41
N ALA A 81 -23.79 -12.89 2.72
CA ALA A 81 -24.19 -11.61 3.29
C ALA A 81 -23.18 -10.50 2.97
N LEU A 82 -21.89 -10.75 3.14
CA LEU A 82 -20.82 -9.80 2.82
C LEU A 82 -20.77 -9.49 1.32
N ASN A 83 -20.87 -10.51 0.46
CA ASN A 83 -20.90 -10.36 -0.98
C ASN A 83 -22.12 -9.54 -1.43
N SER A 84 -23.29 -9.77 -0.84
CA SER A 84 -24.49 -8.98 -1.10
C SER A 84 -24.28 -7.51 -0.74
N VAL A 85 -23.69 -7.22 0.42
CA VAL A 85 -23.38 -5.85 0.84
C VAL A 85 -22.40 -5.20 -0.13
N ILE A 86 -21.27 -5.86 -0.45
CA ILE A 86 -20.22 -5.33 -1.35
C ILE A 86 -20.77 -5.10 -2.76
N ASN A 87 -21.60 -5.99 -3.28
CA ASN A 87 -22.18 -5.87 -4.61
C ASN A 87 -23.21 -4.75 -4.73
N ASN A 88 -23.89 -4.41 -3.62
CA ASN A 88 -24.86 -3.33 -3.56
C ASN A 88 -24.23 -1.96 -3.21
N MET A 89 -22.92 -1.89 -2.97
CA MET A 89 -22.23 -0.62 -2.71
C MET A 89 -22.15 0.26 -3.97
N SER A 90 -22.07 1.57 -3.77
CA SER A 90 -21.68 2.49 -4.84
C SER A 90 -20.24 2.22 -5.29
N ILE A 91 -19.90 2.62 -6.52
CA ILE A 91 -18.56 2.45 -7.09
C ILE A 91 -17.48 3.10 -6.22
N GLU A 92 -17.79 4.27 -5.64
CA GLU A 92 -16.88 4.97 -4.74
C GLU A 92 -16.65 4.20 -3.43
N SER A 93 -17.73 3.75 -2.79
CA SER A 93 -17.64 2.95 -1.56
C SER A 93 -16.91 1.62 -1.80
N LYS A 94 -17.14 0.97 -2.94
CA LYS A 94 -16.44 -0.26 -3.32
C LYS A 94 -14.94 -0.02 -3.49
N ARG A 95 -14.53 1.06 -4.18
CA ARG A 95 -13.11 1.43 -4.29
C ARG A 95 -12.46 1.68 -2.93
N ASN A 96 -13.17 2.38 -2.03
CA ASN A 96 -12.67 2.60 -0.67
C ASN A 96 -12.52 1.29 0.11
N PHE A 97 -13.50 0.38 -0.02
CA PHE A 97 -13.42 -0.96 0.57
C PHE A 97 -12.19 -1.74 0.08
N GLU A 98 -11.96 -1.82 -1.23
CA GLU A 98 -10.82 -2.54 -1.81
C GLU A 98 -9.48 -1.99 -1.31
N ASN A 99 -9.34 -0.66 -1.26
CA ASN A 99 -8.13 -0.01 -0.75
C ASN A 99 -7.88 -0.38 0.72
N GLN A 100 -8.90 -0.31 1.56
CA GLN A 100 -8.77 -0.63 2.99
C GLN A 100 -8.52 -2.13 3.21
N TYR A 101 -9.16 -2.99 2.43
CA TYR A 101 -8.96 -4.43 2.46
C TYR A 101 -7.50 -4.78 2.15
N GLN A 102 -6.94 -4.23 1.06
CA GLN A 102 -5.54 -4.45 0.69
C GLN A 102 -4.56 -3.99 1.79
N VAL A 103 -4.83 -2.86 2.45
CA VAL A 103 -3.97 -2.39 3.56
C VAL A 103 -3.99 -3.38 4.73
N LEU A 104 -5.16 -3.91 5.10
CA LEU A 104 -5.31 -4.88 6.18
C LEU A 104 -4.70 -6.24 5.83
N GLU A 105 -4.87 -6.69 4.60
CA GLU A 105 -4.26 -7.92 4.07
C GLU A 105 -2.73 -7.82 4.14
N ASN A 106 -2.15 -6.73 3.61
CA ASN A 106 -0.71 -6.48 3.69
C ASN A 106 -0.20 -6.45 5.13
N LYS A 107 -0.95 -5.83 6.05
CA LYS A 107 -0.60 -5.82 7.49
C LYS A 107 -0.58 -7.24 8.07
N THR A 108 -1.53 -8.08 7.67
CA THR A 108 -1.65 -9.47 8.13
C THR A 108 -0.51 -10.32 7.58
N ILE A 109 -0.23 -10.22 6.27
CA ILE A 109 0.91 -10.86 5.61
C ILE A 109 2.22 -10.50 6.31
N ASN A 110 2.44 -9.21 6.58
CA ASN A 110 3.65 -8.75 7.26
C ASN A 110 3.76 -9.29 8.69
N SER A 111 2.64 -9.42 9.41
CA SER A 111 2.63 -10.03 10.74
C SER A 111 2.94 -11.53 10.69
N ILE A 112 2.48 -12.24 9.66
CA ILE A 112 2.78 -13.68 9.49
C ILE A 112 4.26 -13.86 9.17
N LYS A 113 4.79 -13.07 8.22
CA LYS A 113 6.23 -13.09 7.87
C LYS A 113 7.12 -12.84 9.09
N LYS A 114 6.77 -11.86 9.95
CA LYS A 114 7.52 -11.58 11.18
C LYS A 114 7.49 -12.70 12.22
N LYS A 115 6.47 -13.57 12.21
CA LYS A 115 6.41 -14.73 13.13
C LYS A 115 7.21 -15.93 12.62
N LEU A 116 7.52 -15.96 11.33
CA LEU A 116 8.27 -17.05 10.68
C LEU A 116 9.79 -16.83 10.70
N VAL A 117 10.24 -15.59 10.94
CA VAL A 117 11.64 -15.19 11.18
C VAL A 117 11.93 -15.25 12.67
#